data_AF-E5YBM9-F1
#
_entry.id   AF-E5YBM9-F1
#
_cell.length_a   1.000
_cell.length_b   1.000
_cell.length_c   1.000
_cell.angle_alpha   90.00
_cell.angle_beta   90.00
_cell.angle_gamma   90.00
#
_symmetry.space_group_name_H-M   'P 1'
#
loop_
_entity.id
_entity.type
_entity.pdbx_description
1 polymer ?
#
loop_
_entity_poly.entity_id
_entity_poly.type
_entity_poly.pdbx_seq_one_letter_code
_entity_poly.pdbx_strand_id
1 'polypeptide(L)'
;MMSAHYPTDKGVAARVEELLREQLLELGEDPASLAPHLIMQNMQCEVYPDESMVYIWKDIPILRVAPERTDTGVMWRMFTRDEGEPLQ
;
A
#
# COMPACT_ATOMS: atom_id res chain seq x y z
N MET A 1 21.12 -10.27 -13.93
CA MET A 1 19.67 -10.43 -13.70
C MET A 1 19.42 -10.06 -12.24
N MET A 2 18.80 -8.92 -11.97
CA MET A 2 18.39 -8.59 -10.61
C MET A 2 17.07 -9.33 -10.38
N SER A 3 17.11 -10.37 -9.54
CA SER A 3 15.89 -11.06 -9.12
C SER A 3 15.14 -10.11 -8.21
N ALA A 4 14.08 -9.48 -8.71
CA ALA A 4 13.11 -8.81 -7.85
C ALA A 4 12.55 -9.90 -6.91
N HIS A 5 12.91 -9.84 -5.63
CA HIS A 5 12.41 -10.78 -4.65
C HIS A 5 10.96 -10.43 -4.38
N TYR A 6 10.06 -11.16 -5.02
CA TYR A 6 8.64 -10.95 -4.83
C TYR A 6 8.19 -11.60 -3.53
N PRO A 7 7.50 -10.86 -2.65
CA PRO A 7 7.09 -11.41 -1.37
C PRO A 7 6.05 -12.52 -1.55
N THR A 8 6.10 -13.54 -0.69
CA THR A 8 4.99 -14.48 -0.47
C THR A 8 3.76 -13.74 0.09
N ASP A 9 2.58 -14.36 0.17
CA ASP A 9 1.37 -13.72 0.73
C ASP A 9 1.62 -13.04 2.10
N LYS A 10 2.44 -13.66 2.97
CA LYS A 10 2.87 -13.07 4.25
C LYS A 10 3.80 -11.86 4.08
N GLY A 11 4.62 -11.86 3.03
CA GLY A 11 5.49 -10.74 2.70
C GLY A 11 4.74 -9.56 2.08
N VAL A 12 3.62 -9.79 1.39
CA VAL A 12 2.80 -8.71 0.79
C VAL A 12 2.21 -7.85 1.90
N ALA A 13 1.56 -8.46 2.90
CA ALA A 13 1.00 -7.73 4.02
C ALA A 13 2.06 -6.93 4.80
N ALA A 14 3.23 -7.53 5.06
CA ALA A 14 4.33 -6.85 5.73
C ALA A 14 4.86 -5.66 4.91
N ARG A 15 4.98 -5.82 3.58
CA ARG A 15 5.43 -4.73 2.70
C ARG A 15 4.40 -3.61 2.60
N VAL A 16 3.11 -3.93 2.58
CA VAL A 16 2.04 -2.92 2.64
C VAL A 16 2.14 -2.12 3.94
N GLU A 17 2.32 -2.80 5.08
CA GLU A 17 2.49 -2.13 6.37
C GLU A 17 3.71 -1.20 6.39
N GLU A 18 4.86 -1.66 5.87
CA GLU A 18 6.09 -0.86 5.75
C GLU A 18 5.86 0.42 4.93
N LEU A 19 5.28 0.28 3.73
CA LEU A 19 4.98 1.41 2.86
C LEU A 19 3.99 2.39 3.49
N LEU A 20 2.96 1.90 4.17
CA LEU A 20 2.02 2.79 4.88
C LEU A 20 2.72 3.59 5.97
N ARG A 21 3.67 2.98 6.70
CA ARG A 21 4.46 3.70 7.71
C ARG A 21 5.34 4.78 7.08
N GLU A 22 6.02 4.45 5.98
CA GLU A 22 6.86 5.41 5.24
C GLU A 22 6.03 6.59 4.74
N GLN A 23 4.87 6.34 4.12
CA GLN A 23 4.01 7.39 3.58
C GLN A 23 3.39 8.28 4.65
N LEU A 24 3.05 7.74 5.82
CA LEU A 24 2.60 8.53 6.97
C LEU A 24 3.72 9.44 7.49
N LEU A 25 4.95 8.92 7.59
CA LEU A 25 6.12 9.71 8.00
C LEU A 25 6.39 10.85 7.02
N GLU A 26 6.27 10.62 5.71
CA GLU A 26 6.38 11.67 4.69
C GLU A 26 5.30 12.75 4.82
N LEU A 27 4.11 12.40 5.29
CA LEU A 27 3.04 13.35 5.61
C LEU A 27 3.24 14.07 6.95
N GLY A 28 4.33 13.78 7.68
CA GLY A 28 4.62 14.35 8.99
C GLY A 28 3.85 13.70 10.14
N GLU A 29 3.23 12.55 9.90
CA GLU A 29 2.58 11.73 10.93
C GLU A 29 3.58 10.71 11.45
N ASP A 30 3.65 10.48 12.76
CA ASP A 30 4.47 9.42 13.34
C ASP A 30 3.59 8.23 13.75
N PRO A 31 3.57 7.12 12.96
CA PRO A 31 2.73 5.97 13.23
C PRO A 31 3.05 5.27 14.56
N ALA A 32 4.26 5.46 15.10
CA ALA A 32 4.66 4.85 16.37
C ALA A 32 4.10 5.61 17.59
N SER A 33 3.80 6.90 17.44
CA SER A 33 3.19 7.73 18.49
C SER A 33 1.68 7.89 18.32
N LEU A 34 1.12 7.58 17.15
CA LEU A 34 -0.32 7.57 16.93
C LEU A 34 -1.00 6.46 17.76
N ALA A 35 -2.05 6.84 18.48
CA ALA A 35 -2.90 5.87 19.13
C ALA A 35 -3.64 5.01 18.08
N PRO A 36 -3.78 3.68 18.26
CA PRO A 36 -4.36 2.78 17.25
C PRO A 36 -5.75 3.19 16.76
N HIS A 37 -6.59 3.74 17.64
CA HIS A 37 -7.93 4.20 17.28
C HIS A 37 -7.91 5.41 16.34
N LEU A 38 -6.89 6.28 16.42
CA LEU A 38 -6.72 7.40 15.49
C LEU A 38 -6.30 6.90 14.11
N ILE A 39 -5.48 5.84 14.04
CA ILE A 39 -5.16 5.20 12.76
C ILE A 39 -6.42 4.63 12.13
N MET A 40 -7.22 3.89 12.90
CA MET A 40 -8.48 3.30 12.43
C MET A 40 -9.52 4.35 11.98
N GLN A 41 -9.57 5.51 12.64
CA GLN A 41 -10.50 6.57 12.29
C GLN A 41 -10.11 7.33 11.02
N ASN A 42 -8.81 7.49 10.77
CA ASN A 42 -8.29 8.33 9.68
C ASN A 42 -7.86 7.53 8.44
N MET A 43 -7.68 6.22 8.57
CA MET A 43 -7.32 5.34 7.47
C MET A 43 -8.57 4.73 6.83
N GLN A 44 -8.71 4.93 5.53
CA GLN A 44 -9.69 4.23 4.70
C GLN A 44 -8.97 3.28 3.74
N CYS A 45 -9.61 2.17 3.40
CA CYS A 45 -9.15 1.24 2.38
C CYS A 45 -10.31 0.99 1.42
N GLU A 46 -10.17 1.49 0.19
CA GLU A 46 -11.10 1.20 -0.90
C GLU A 46 -10.65 -0.07 -1.60
N VAL A 47 -11.57 -1.02 -1.79
CA VAL A 47 -11.31 -2.28 -2.48
C VAL A 47 -12.13 -2.30 -3.77
N TYR A 48 -11.46 -2.50 -4.90
CA TYR A 48 -12.05 -2.46 -6.23
C TYR A 48 -12.35 -3.87 -6.76
N PRO A 49 -13.22 -4.00 -7.79
CA PRO A 49 -13.59 -5.30 -8.36
C PRO A 49 -12.44 -6.09 -8.98
N ASP A 50 -11.36 -5.42 -9.36
CA ASP A 50 -10.13 -6.03 -9.89
C ASP A 50 -9.19 -6.53 -8.78
N GLU A 51 -9.65 -6.55 -7.53
CA GLU A 51 -8.90 -6.88 -6.31
C GLU A 51 -7.80 -5.85 -5.97
N SER A 52 -7.75 -4.70 -6.66
CA SER A 52 -6.88 -3.61 -6.25
C SER A 52 -7.42 -2.90 -5.00
N MET A 53 -6.50 -2.35 -4.23
CA MET A 53 -6.77 -1.65 -2.98
C MET A 53 -6.13 -0.27 -3.00
N VAL A 54 -6.82 0.74 -2.51
CA VAL A 54 -6.28 2.09 -2.31
C VAL A 54 -6.41 2.47 -0.84
N TYR A 55 -5.28 2.70 -0.18
CA TYR A 55 -5.21 3.21 1.18
C TYR A 55 -5.18 4.73 1.17
N ILE A 56 -6.06 5.33 1.96
CA ILE A 56 -6.31 6.76 2.01
C ILE A 56 -6.17 7.22 3.46
N TRP A 57 -5.27 8.17 3.71
CA TRP A 57 -5.08 8.80 5.01
C TRP A 57 -5.67 10.21 5.01
N LYS A 58 -6.69 10.48 5.83
CA LYS A 58 -7.32 11.81 5.93
C LYS A 58 -7.65 12.40 4.55
N ASP A 59 -8.33 11.61 3.72
CA ASP A 59 -8.73 11.95 2.35
C ASP A 59 -7.57 12.08 1.32
N ILE A 60 -6.35 11.71 1.70
CA ILE A 60 -5.18 11.69 0.82
C ILE A 60 -4.83 10.24 0.46
N PRO A 61 -4.91 9.83 -0.81
CA PRO A 61 -4.40 8.53 -1.24
C PRO A 61 -2.89 8.43 -1.00
N ILE A 62 -2.46 7.39 -0.31
CA ILE A 62 -1.05 7.20 0.08
C ILE A 62 -0.43 5.92 -0.48
N LEU A 63 -1.24 4.91 -0.79
CA LEU A 63 -0.73 3.64 -1.32
C LEU A 63 -1.80 2.95 -2.17
N ARG A 64 -1.48 2.65 -3.42
CA ARG A 64 -2.25 1.73 -4.26
C ARG A 64 -1.56 0.38 -4.32
N VAL A 65 -2.32 -0.70 -4.14
CA VAL A 65 -1.86 -2.08 -4.24
C VAL A 65 -2.69 -2.77 -5.32
N ALA A 66 -2.05 -3.17 -6.42
CA ALA A 66 -2.73 -3.74 -7.58
C ALA A 66 -2.19 -5.14 -7.89
N PRO A 67 -3.06 -6.14 -8.14
CA PRO A 67 -2.61 -7.44 -8.57
C PRO A 67 -2.13 -7.38 -10.03
N GLU A 68 -1.03 -8.07 -10.31
CA GLU A 68 -0.52 -8.34 -11.65
C GLU A 68 -0.53 -9.85 -11.85
N ARG A 69 -1.48 -10.33 -12.66
CA ARG A 69 -1.63 -11.75 -12.96
C ARG A 69 -0.60 -12.17 -14.00
N THR A 70 0.20 -13.17 -13.66
CA THR A 70 1.22 -13.77 -14.52
C THR A 70 0.92 -15.24 -14.73
N ASP A 71 1.57 -15.87 -15.71
CA ASP A 71 1.42 -17.31 -15.98
C ASP A 71 1.78 -18.20 -14.78
N THR A 72 2.56 -17.67 -13.83
CA THR A 72 3.07 -18.38 -12.65
C THR A 72 2.33 -18.06 -11.35
N GLY A 73 1.40 -17.11 -11.35
CA GLY A 73 0.69 -16.69 -10.14
C GLY A 73 0.35 -15.20 -10.14
N VAL A 74 -0.06 -14.70 -8.97
CA VAL A 74 -0.38 -13.28 -8.76
C VAL A 74 0.79 -12.58 -8.09
N MET A 75 1.24 -11.50 -8.72
CA MET A 75 2.21 -10.56 -8.16
C MET A 75 1.44 -9.34 -7.67
N TRP A 76 2.01 -8.57 -6.73
CA TRP A 76 1.39 -7.36 -6.21
C TRP A 76 2.29 -6.17 -6.49
N ARG A 77 1.79 -5.23 -7.29
CA ARG A 77 2.43 -3.94 -7.54
C ARG A 77 1.94 -2.94 -6.51
N MET A 78 2.85 -2.11 -6.02
CA MET A 78 2.57 -1.11 -5.00
C MET A 78 3.04 0.23 -5.54
N PHE A 79 2.20 1.25 -5.40
CA PHE A 79 2.47 2.61 -5.88
C PHE A 79 2.25 3.56 -4.73
N THR A 80 3.32 4.20 -4.27
CA THR A 80 3.23 5.26 -3.25
C THR A 80 2.68 6.54 -3.88
N ARG A 81 2.31 7.51 -3.03
CA ARG A 81 1.78 8.81 -3.49
C ARG A 81 2.71 9.48 -4.51
N ASP A 82 4.02 9.39 -4.32
CA ASP A 82 5.01 10.12 -5.10
C ASP A 82 5.39 9.41 -6.41
N GLU A 83 5.13 8.11 -6.52
CA GLU A 83 5.37 7.33 -7.74
C GLU A 83 4.31 7.61 -8.83
N GLY A 84 3.15 8.15 -8.41
CA GLY A 84 1.99 8.40 -9.27
C GLY A 84 1.29 7.11 -9.71
N GLU A 85 -0.02 7.19 -9.96
CA GLU A 85 -0.69 6.10 -10.68
C GLU A 85 -0.12 6.01 -12.11
N PRO A 86 0.21 4.81 -12.62
CA PRO A 86 0.23 4.66 -14.07
C PRO A 86 -1.18 4.98 -14.56
N LEU A 87 -1.30 6.07 -15.34
CA LEU A 87 -2.53 6.42 -16.06
C LEU A 87 -3.02 5.15 -16.79
N GLN A 88 -4.14 4.60 -16.35
CA GLN A 88 -4.86 3.56 -17.10
C GLN A 88 -5.67 4.19 -18.23
#